data_AF-A0A1J7GRZ0-F1
#
_entry.id   AF-A0A1J7GRZ0-F1
#
_cell.length_a   1.000
_cell.length_b   1.000
_cell.length_c   1.000
_cell.angle_alpha   90.00
_cell.angle_beta   90.00
_cell.angle_gamma   90.00
#
_symmetry.space_group_name_H-M   'P 1'
#
loop_
_entity.id
_entity.type
_entity.pdbx_description
1 polymer ?
#
loop_
_entity_poly.entity_id
_entity_poly.type
_entity_poly.pdbx_seq_one_letter_code
_entity_poly.pdbx_strand_id
1 'polypeptide(L)' 'MKNLRMDRIYDYMFHLISEYSKLIDFKPTPPSTALEVCIDSVLCYADDKQRLFLSKSNVVPSQAPPCTLKPS' A
#
# COMPACT_ATOMS: atom_id res chain seq x y z
N MET A 1 23.26 3.76 0.68
CA MET A 1 22.06 3.01 1.08
C MET A 1 21.13 3.71 2.08
N LYS A 2 21.44 4.93 2.58
CA LYS A 2 20.56 5.70 3.50
C LYS A 2 19.19 6.14 2.93
N ASN A 3 18.87 5.81 1.67
CA ASN A 3 17.70 6.34 0.95
C ASN A 3 16.58 5.33 0.67
N LEU A 4 16.77 4.03 0.95
CA LEU A 4 15.78 2.96 0.70
C LEU A 4 15.37 2.29 2.01
N ARG A 5 14.76 3.06 2.91
CA ARG A 5 14.10 2.51 4.10
C ARG A 5 12.64 2.21 3.76
N MET A 6 12.05 1.18 4.37
CA MET A 6 10.67 0.74 4.08
C MET A 6 9.63 1.85 4.33
N ASP A 7 9.83 2.66 5.38
CA ASP A 7 8.98 3.82 5.66
C ASP A 7 8.93 4.80 4.48
N ARG A 8 10.08 5.12 3.88
CA ARG A 8 10.14 5.98 2.70
C ARG A 8 9.51 5.37 1.45
N ILE A 9 9.59 4.03 1.31
CA ILE A 9 8.95 3.33 0.20
C ILE A 9 7.42 3.44 0.33
N TYR A 10 6.89 3.21 1.53
CA TYR A 10 5.46 3.36 1.79
C TYR A 10 4.98 4.80 1.63
N ASP A 11 5.74 5.78 2.13
CA ASP A 11 5.44 7.20 1.93
C ASP A 11 5.40 7.57 0.44
N TYR A 12 6.36 7.07 -0.35
CA TYR A 12 6.41 7.28 -1.79
C TYR A 12 5.21 6.65 -2.51
N MET A 13 4.88 5.39 -2.20
CA MET A 13 3.71 4.71 -2.78
C MET A 13 2.41 5.47 -2.49
N PHE A 14 2.24 5.93 -1.24
CA PHE A 14 1.07 6.71 -0.86
C PHE A 14 1.01 8.05 -1.59
N HIS A 15 2.14 8.77 -1.67
CA HIS A 15 2.22 10.02 -2.43
C HIS A 15 1.83 9.80 -3.90
N LEU A 16 2.40 8.79 -4.57
CA LEU A 16 2.15 8.51 -5.98
C LEU A 16 0.66 8.23 -6.24
N ILE A 17 0.03 7.36 -5.44
CA ILE A 17 -1.39 7.03 -5.59
C ILE A 17 -2.27 8.26 -5.32
N SER A 18 -1.91 9.07 -4.32
CA SER A 18 -2.64 10.30 -3.98
C SER A 18 -2.58 11.34 -5.10
N GLU A 19 -1.41 11.62 -5.66
CA GLU A 19 -1.26 12.56 -6.77
C GLU A 19 -1.90 12.03 -8.05
N TYR A 20 -1.77 10.73 -8.35
CA TYR A 20 -2.42 10.10 -9.49
C TYR A 20 -3.95 10.20 -9.40
N SER A 21 -4.52 10.02 -8.20
CA SER A 21 -5.98 10.10 -8.01
C SER A 21 -6.58 11.45 -8.39
N LYS A 22 -5.79 12.54 -8.35
CA LYS A 22 -6.22 13.89 -8.75
C LYS A 22 -6.40 14.03 -10.26
N LEU A 23 -5.81 13.14 -11.05
CA LEU A 23 -5.93 13.11 -12.51
C LEU A 23 -7.22 12.41 -12.97
N ILE A 24 -7.90 11.71 -12.07
CA ILE A 24 -9.13 10.97 -12.37
C ILE A 24 -10.27 11.97 -12.54
N ASP A 25 -10.88 11.99 -13.72
CA ASP A 25 -11.95 12.92 -14.12
C ASP A 25 -13.37 12.33 -14.00
N PHE A 26 -13.49 11.15 -13.39
CA PHE A 26 -14.75 10.47 -13.11
C PHE A 26 -14.85 10.07 -11.63
N LYS A 27 -16.06 9.77 -11.17
CA LYS A 27 -16.27 9.23 -9.81
C LYS A 27 -16.00 7.71 -9.81
N PRO A 28 -14.93 7.22 -9.16
CA PRO A 28 -14.66 5.79 -9.11
C PRO A 28 -15.80 5.08 -8.38
N THR A 29 -16.31 4.00 -8.99
CA THR A 29 -17.34 3.15 -8.40
C THR A 29 -16.88 1.70 -8.50
N PRO A 30 -16.86 0.92 -7.39
CA PRO A 30 -16.48 -0.47 -7.45
C PRO A 30 -17.41 -1.25 -8.39
N PRO A 31 -16.90 -2.08 -9.31
CA PRO A 31 -17.75 -2.97 -10.09
C PRO A 31 -18.39 -4.03 -9.18
N SER A 32 -19.50 -4.61 -9.62
CA SER A 32 -20.20 -5.68 -8.87
C SER A 32 -19.35 -6.94 -8.66
N THR A 33 -18.33 -7.14 -9.49
CA THR A 33 -17.35 -8.23 -9.40
C THR A 33 -16.16 -7.91 -8.51
N ALA A 34 -16.09 -6.71 -7.92
CA ALA A 34 -14.99 -6.35 -7.03
C ALA A 34 -15.04 -7.21 -5.76
N LEU A 35 -13.88 -7.72 -5.36
CA LEU A 35 -13.68 -8.40 -4.10
C LEU A 35 -12.77 -7.54 -3.22
N GLU A 36 -13.12 -7.45 -1.93
CA GLU A 36 -12.26 -6.79 -0.96
C GLU A 36 -10.96 -7.57 -0.79
N VAL A 37 -9.84 -6.87 -0.84
CA VAL A 37 -8.53 -7.44 -0.51
C VAL A 37 -8.30 -7.22 0.98
N CYS A 38 -8.20 -8.29 1.74
CA CYS A 38 -7.86 -8.29 3.17
C CYS A 38 -6.61 -9.14 3.43
N ILE A 39 -6.19 -9.21 4.69
CA ILE A 39 -5.02 -10.03 5.09
C ILE A 39 -5.23 -11.51 4.71
N ASP A 40 -6.46 -12.01 4.88
CA ASP A 40 -6.80 -13.40 4.54
C ASP A 40 -6.73 -13.65 3.04
N SER A 41 -6.97 -12.63 2.20
CA SER A 41 -6.79 -12.74 0.75
C SER A 41 -5.35 -13.10 0.36
N VAL A 42 -4.37 -12.81 1.23
CA VAL A 42 -2.95 -13.18 1.04
C VAL A 42 -2.63 -14.46 1.79
N LEU A 43 -3.06 -14.58 3.06
CA LEU A 43 -2.73 -15.74 3.90
C LEU A 43 -3.43 -17.03 3.47
N CYS A 44 -4.58 -16.96 2.79
CA CYS A 44 -5.30 -18.13 2.32
C CYS A 44 -4.46 -18.96 1.34
N TYR A 45 -3.63 -18.31 0.52
CA TYR A 45 -2.79 -18.96 -0.50
C TYR A 45 -1.39 -19.33 0.00
N ALA A 46 -1.03 -18.93 1.22
CA ALA A 46 0.28 -19.13 1.78
C ALA A 46 0.41 -20.49 2.48
N ASP A 47 1.54 -21.17 2.29
CA ASP A 47 1.93 -22.33 3.10
C ASP A 47 2.24 -21.92 4.55
N ASP A 48 2.41 -22.89 5.45
CA ASP A 48 2.60 -22.61 6.89
C ASP A 48 3.83 -21.72 7.18
N LYS A 49 4.91 -21.89 6.41
CA LYS A 49 6.12 -21.09 6.57
C LYS A 49 5.89 -19.68 6.05
N GLN A 50 5.27 -19.55 4.88
CA GLN A 50 4.91 -18.27 4.29
C GLN A 50 3.95 -17.49 5.19
N ARG A 51 2.93 -18.14 5.75
CA ARG A 51 1.99 -17.53 6.70
C ARG A 51 2.73 -16.90 7.88
N LEU A 52 3.66 -17.64 8.49
CA LEU A 52 4.45 -17.12 9.62
C LEU A 52 5.21 -15.84 9.27
N PHE A 53 5.83 -15.77 8.08
CA PHE A 53 6.58 -14.58 7.66
C PHE A 53 5.67 -13.44 7.23
N LEU A 54 4.60 -13.73 6.49
CA LEU A 54 3.63 -12.74 6.02
C LEU A 54 2.90 -12.07 7.17
N SER A 55 2.43 -12.83 8.15
CA SER A 55 1.80 -12.27 9.36
C SER A 55 2.75 -11.34 10.12
N LYS A 56 4.06 -11.64 10.15
CA LYS A 56 5.07 -10.78 10.79
C LYS A 56 5.44 -9.54 9.97
N SER A 57 5.17 -9.54 8.67
CA SER A 57 5.42 -8.39 7.79
C SER A 57 4.32 -7.33 7.84
N ASN A 58 3.28 -7.52 8.65
CA ASN A 58 2.21 -6.56 8.79
C ASN A 58 2.76 -5.21 9.31
N VAL A 59 2.36 -4.12 8.67
CA VAL A 59 2.78 -2.77 9.02
C VAL A 59 1.57 -1.94 9.41
N VAL A 60 1.74 -1.10 10.42
CA VAL A 60 0.73 -0.10 10.77
C VAL A 60 0.89 1.12 9.85
N PRO A 61 -0.21 1.80 9.48
CA PRO A 61 -0.14 3.05 8.75
C PRO A 61 0.74 4.07 9.47
N SER A 62 1.50 4.85 8.70
CA SER A 62 2.25 5.98 9.25
C SER A 62 1.28 7.00 9.85
N GLN A 63 1.57 7.46 11.07
CA GLN A 63 0.83 8.53 11.73
C GLN A 63 1.33 9.93 11.28
N ALA A 64 2.43 9.98 10.52
CA ALA A 64 2.97 11.21 9.97
C ALA A 64 2.35 11.50 8.60
N PRO A 65 2.17 12.78 8.22
CA PRO A 65 1.74 13.13 6.88
C PRO A 65 2.79 12.69 5.85
N PRO A 66 2.40 12.43 4.59
CA PRO A 66 3.32 12.05 3.53
C PRO A 66 4.44 13.09 3.38
N CYS A 67 5.66 12.63 3.16
CA CYS A 67 6.76 13.55 2.88
C CYS A 67 6.48 14.34 1.58
N THR A 68 6.79 15.63 1.58
CA THR A 68 6.76 16.44 0.35
C THR A 68 7.92 16.02 -0.53
N LEU A 69 7.64 15.21 -1.56
CA LEU A 69 8.62 14.96 -2.60
C LEU A 69 8.85 16.25 -3.38
N LYS A 70 10.11 16.69 -3.44
CA LYS A 70 10.47 17.82 -4.30
C LYS A 70 10.22 17.42 -5.76
N PRO A 71 9.68 18.32 -6.60
CA PRO A 71 9.63 18.10 -8.04
C PRO A 71 11.02 17.76 -8.57
N SER A 72 11.09 16.80 -9.50
CA SER A 72 12.30 16.46 -10.25
C SER A 72 12.69 17.57 -11.21
#